data_AF-A0A7J7M9W1-F1
#
_entry.id   AF-A0A7J7M9W1-F1
#
_cell.length_a   1.000
_cell.length_b   1.000
_cell.length_c   1.000
_cell.angle_alpha   90.00
_cell.angle_beta   90.00
_cell.angle_gamma   90.00
#
_symmetry.space_group_name_H-M   'P 1'
#
loop_
_entity.id
_entity.type
_entity.pdbx_description
1 polymer ?
#
loop_
_entity_poly.entity_id
_entity_poly.type
_entity_poly.pdbx_seq_one_letter_code
_entity_poly.pdbx_strand_id
1 'polypeptide(L)'
;MCNTIVKAFVGYNDLGSAIGVYYWGIVEKGVRPNHYTLPILLKVCAEMGWFREGEKSHGRFVKFGFGDDVFVRNSMIYMYASLQRMRFACKVFDESPNSDFVTCNSMIDEYVRNGDVGIARDFFNEMPKRDIVSWNTMIVGYMSIGNMDAAEEVFERMGVRDIVS
;
A
#
# COMPACT_ATOMS: atom_id res chain seq x y z
N MET A 1 -3.30 11.63 -21.82
CA MET A 1 -4.69 11.24 -22.16
C MET A 1 -5.10 9.94 -21.45
N CYS A 2 -4.33 8.84 -21.49
CA CYS A 2 -4.71 7.58 -20.81
C CYS A 2 -4.86 7.72 -19.28
N ASN A 3 -3.99 8.46 -18.59
CA ASN A 3 -4.04 8.57 -17.11
C ASN A 3 -5.35 9.21 -16.60
N THR A 4 -5.92 10.18 -17.33
CA THR A 4 -7.18 10.84 -16.95
C THR A 4 -8.38 9.91 -17.15
N ILE A 5 -8.37 9.12 -18.22
CA ILE A 5 -9.45 8.17 -18.55
C ILE A 5 -9.46 7.01 -17.55
N VAL A 6 -8.29 6.50 -17.17
CA VAL A 6 -8.19 5.41 -16.19
C VAL A 6 -8.61 5.88 -14.79
N LYS A 7 -8.23 7.11 -14.37
CA LYS A 7 -8.73 7.70 -13.11
C LYS A 7 -10.25 7.86 -13.11
N ALA A 8 -10.84 8.26 -14.23
CA ALA A 8 -12.30 8.39 -14.35
C ALA A 8 -12.99 7.03 -14.21
N PHE A 9 -12.53 5.99 -14.92
CA PHE A 9 -13.14 4.66 -14.83
C PHE A 9 -12.97 3.99 -13.46
N VAL A 10 -11.84 4.20 -12.77
CA VAL A 10 -11.66 3.78 -11.37
C VAL A 10 -12.68 4.48 -10.46
N GLY A 11 -12.96 5.76 -10.68
CA GLY A 11 -13.98 6.52 -9.93
C GLY A 11 -15.42 6.04 -10.19
N TYR A 12 -15.71 5.49 -11.37
CA TYR A 12 -17.02 4.92 -11.71
C TYR A 12 -17.16 3.43 -11.36
N ASN A 13 -16.13 2.84 -10.73
CA ASN A 13 -16.05 1.40 -10.43
C ASN A 13 -16.20 0.48 -11.66
N ASP A 14 -16.02 1.01 -12.87
CA ASP A 14 -15.97 0.23 -14.12
C ASP A 14 -14.51 -0.12 -14.41
N LEU A 15 -14.00 -1.02 -13.57
CA LEU A 15 -12.62 -1.45 -13.60
C LEU A 15 -12.29 -2.26 -14.87
N GLY A 16 -13.27 -2.95 -15.47
CA GLY A 16 -13.10 -3.72 -16.72
C GLY A 16 -12.77 -2.84 -17.92
N SER A 17 -13.48 -1.73 -18.09
CA SER A 17 -13.18 -0.73 -19.13
C SER A 17 -11.89 0.03 -18.84
N ALA A 18 -11.61 0.34 -17.56
CA ALA A 18 -10.37 0.98 -17.12
C ALA A 18 -9.14 0.16 -17.58
N ILE A 19 -9.22 -1.15 -17.40
CA ILE A 19 -8.20 -2.12 -17.79
C ILE A 19 -8.00 -2.12 -19.29
N GLY A 20 -9.07 -2.27 -20.09
CA GLY A 20 -8.96 -2.39 -21.54
C GLY A 20 -8.24 -1.19 -22.16
N VAL A 21 -8.62 0.02 -21.71
CA VAL A 21 -7.99 1.27 -22.13
C VAL A 21 -6.54 1.38 -21.63
N TYR A 22 -6.26 0.88 -20.42
CA TYR A 22 -4.92 0.87 -19.85
C TYR A 22 -3.95 -0.09 -20.60
N TYR A 23 -4.34 -1.34 -20.82
CA TYR A 23 -3.52 -2.33 -21.52
C TYR A 23 -3.28 -1.96 -22.98
N TRP A 24 -4.34 -1.53 -23.69
CA TRP A 24 -4.23 -1.06 -25.08
C TRP A 24 -3.31 0.16 -25.22
N GLY A 25 -3.39 1.11 -24.29
CA GLY A 25 -2.63 2.35 -24.35
C GLY A 25 -1.14 2.21 -24.00
N ILE A 26 -0.80 1.31 -23.07
CA ILE A 26 0.52 1.29 -22.41
C ILE A 26 1.32 0.05 -22.75
N VAL A 27 0.66 -1.12 -22.83
CA VAL A 27 1.34 -2.40 -23.07
C VAL A 27 1.56 -2.62 -24.56
N GLU A 28 0.56 -2.40 -25.40
CA GLU A 28 0.70 -2.62 -26.85
C GLU A 28 1.53 -1.54 -27.57
N LYS A 29 1.44 -0.29 -27.13
CA LYS A 29 2.21 0.83 -27.71
C LYS A 29 3.65 0.93 -27.19
N GLY A 30 4.08 0.02 -26.30
CA GLY A 30 5.44 0.00 -25.75
C GLY A 30 5.83 1.27 -24.98
N VAL A 31 4.85 2.02 -24.45
CA VAL A 31 5.11 3.29 -23.78
C VAL A 31 5.69 3.02 -22.40
N ARG A 32 6.83 3.63 -22.07
CA ARG A 32 7.45 3.55 -20.74
C ARG A 32 6.44 4.03 -19.68
N PRO A 33 6.07 3.20 -18.68
CA PRO A 33 5.26 3.68 -17.56
C PRO A 33 6.00 4.79 -16.83
N ASN A 34 5.29 5.85 -16.48
CA ASN A 34 5.81 6.90 -15.60
C ASN A 34 5.39 6.64 -14.13
N HIS A 35 5.91 7.45 -13.21
CA HIS A 35 5.66 7.36 -11.78
C HIS A 35 4.18 7.52 -11.38
N TYR A 36 3.31 8.02 -12.26
CA TYR A 36 1.86 8.07 -12.03
C TYR A 36 1.10 6.87 -12.59
N THR A 37 1.58 6.31 -13.69
CA THR A 37 0.92 5.25 -14.44
C THR A 37 1.08 3.89 -13.74
N LEU A 38 2.27 3.60 -13.21
CA LEU A 38 2.56 2.33 -12.57
C LEU A 38 1.76 2.10 -11.27
N PRO A 39 1.60 3.08 -10.34
CA PRO A 39 0.71 2.97 -9.19
C PRO A 39 -0.73 2.59 -9.52
N ILE A 40 -1.29 3.18 -10.57
CA ILE A 40 -2.68 2.95 -10.97
C ILE A 40 -2.86 1.49 -11.40
N LEU A 41 -1.93 0.94 -12.19
CA LEU A 41 -1.95 -0.46 -12.56
C LEU A 41 -1.84 -1.39 -11.36
N LEU A 42 -0.93 -1.08 -10.44
CA LEU A 42 -0.71 -1.90 -9.25
C LEU A 42 -1.96 -1.96 -8.38
N LYS A 43 -2.66 -0.83 -8.20
CA LYS A 43 -3.95 -0.78 -7.52
C LYS A 43 -4.99 -1.67 -8.21
N VAL A 44 -5.12 -1.57 -9.54
CA VAL A 44 -6.04 -2.42 -10.31
C VAL A 44 -5.67 -3.90 -10.18
N CYS A 45 -4.39 -4.25 -10.22
CA CYS A 45 -3.93 -5.62 -10.02
C CYS A 45 -4.29 -6.16 -8.64
N ALA A 46 -4.21 -5.31 -7.60
CA ALA A 46 -4.61 -5.63 -6.24
C ALA A 46 -6.10 -5.95 -6.16
N GLU A 47 -6.94 -5.03 -6.65
CA GLU A 47 -8.41 -5.14 -6.59
C GLU A 47 -8.95 -6.29 -7.44
N MET A 48 -8.29 -6.62 -8.56
CA MET A 48 -8.71 -7.67 -9.50
C MET A 48 -8.11 -9.05 -9.24
N GLY A 49 -7.21 -9.19 -8.27
CA GLY A 49 -6.56 -10.47 -8.03
C GLY A 49 -5.47 -10.84 -9.07
N TRP A 50 -5.00 -9.88 -9.87
CA TRP A 50 -4.11 -10.16 -11.01
C TRP A 50 -2.65 -10.25 -10.65
N PHE A 51 -2.32 -11.27 -9.86
CA PHE A 51 -0.98 -11.52 -9.36
C PHE A 51 0.10 -11.53 -10.46
N ARG A 52 -0.15 -12.24 -11.57
CA ARG A 52 0.83 -12.35 -12.68
C ARG A 52 1.15 -11.00 -13.32
N GLU A 53 0.17 -10.10 -13.41
CA GLU A 53 0.37 -8.78 -13.99
C GLU A 53 1.03 -7.82 -13.00
N GLY A 54 0.73 -7.96 -11.71
CA GLY A 54 1.45 -7.30 -10.63
C GLY A 54 2.94 -7.69 -10.62
N GLU A 55 3.26 -8.97 -10.80
CA GLU A 55 4.64 -9.47 -10.87
C GLU A 55 5.39 -8.93 -12.11
N LYS A 56 4.75 -8.89 -13.28
CA LYS A 56 5.32 -8.22 -14.47
C LYS A 56 5.58 -6.74 -14.20
N SER A 57 4.71 -6.10 -13.43
CA SER A 57 4.84 -4.69 -13.04
C SER A 57 5.99 -4.49 -12.05
N HIS A 58 6.27 -5.46 -11.18
CA HIS A 58 7.51 -5.49 -10.38
C HIS A 58 8.76 -5.50 -11.27
N GLY A 59 8.78 -6.34 -12.32
CA GLY A 59 9.89 -6.33 -13.28
C GLY A 59 10.14 -4.95 -13.89
N ARG A 60 9.06 -4.18 -14.15
CA ARG A 60 9.14 -2.78 -14.64
C ARG A 60 9.61 -1.82 -13.56
N PHE A 61 9.17 -2.01 -12.31
CA PHE A 61 9.63 -1.24 -11.15
C PHE A 61 11.16 -1.28 -11.01
N VAL A 62 11.75 -2.49 -11.01
CA VAL A 62 13.20 -2.68 -10.93
C VAL A 62 13.89 -2.16 -12.19
N LYS A 63 13.43 -2.56 -13.38
CA LYS A 63 14.07 -2.22 -14.66
C LYS A 63 14.19 -0.71 -14.89
N PHE A 64 13.20 0.07 -14.46
CA PHE A 64 13.17 1.52 -14.68
C PHE A 64 13.66 2.34 -13.49
N GLY A 65 14.14 1.69 -12.42
CA GLY A 65 14.72 2.36 -11.26
C GLY A 65 13.71 3.10 -10.39
N PHE A 66 12.51 2.54 -10.22
CA PHE A 66 11.48 3.14 -9.35
C PHE A 66 11.66 2.81 -7.86
N GLY A 67 12.72 2.10 -7.47
CA GLY A 67 13.04 1.70 -6.09
C GLY A 67 12.96 2.84 -5.07
N ASP A 68 13.45 4.01 -5.48
CA ASP A 68 13.51 5.21 -4.63
C ASP A 68 12.22 6.04 -4.65
N ASP A 69 11.29 5.75 -5.58
CA ASP A 69 10.02 6.47 -5.67
C ASP A 69 9.04 5.93 -4.61
N VAL A 70 8.87 6.69 -3.54
CA VAL A 70 8.00 6.36 -2.39
C VAL A 70 6.57 6.02 -2.84
N PHE A 71 6.02 6.75 -3.82
CA PHE A 71 4.65 6.55 -4.26
C PHE A 71 4.50 5.24 -5.03
N VAL A 72 5.42 4.94 -5.94
CA VAL A 72 5.42 3.69 -6.69
C VAL A 72 5.70 2.50 -5.77
N ARG A 73 6.64 2.65 -4.83
CA ARG A 73 6.98 1.63 -3.83
C ARG A 73 5.79 1.29 -2.91
N ASN A 74 5.11 2.30 -2.35
CA ASN A 74 3.94 2.06 -1.50
C ASN A 74 2.81 1.37 -2.28
N SER A 75 2.65 1.70 -3.57
CA SER A 75 1.68 1.02 -4.44
C SER A 75 2.04 -0.45 -4.71
N MET A 76 3.34 -0.76 -4.80
CA MET A 76 3.84 -2.13 -4.92
C MET A 76 3.60 -2.95 -3.65
N ILE A 77 3.86 -2.35 -2.48
CA ILE A 77 3.58 -2.95 -1.16
C ILE A 77 2.10 -3.29 -1.04
N TYR A 78 1.24 -2.30 -1.29
CA TYR A 78 -0.22 -2.47 -1.30
C TYR A 78 -0.66 -3.60 -2.23
N MET A 79 -0.17 -3.62 -3.48
CA MET A 79 -0.56 -4.65 -4.45
C MET A 79 -0.22 -6.05 -3.98
N TYR A 80 1.01 -6.28 -3.49
CA TYR A 80 1.38 -7.61 -3.03
C TYR A 80 0.58 -8.06 -1.82
N ALA A 81 0.41 -7.17 -0.86
CA ALA A 81 -0.18 -7.56 0.40
C ALA A 81 -1.71 -7.68 0.34
N SER A 82 -2.39 -6.91 -0.52
CA SER A 82 -3.82 -7.11 -0.82
C SER A 82 -4.07 -8.46 -1.53
N LEU A 83 -3.05 -9.00 -2.19
CA LEU A 83 -3.05 -10.35 -2.76
C LEU A 83 -2.56 -11.44 -1.78
N GLN A 84 -2.46 -11.12 -0.49
CA GLN A 84 -1.97 -12.02 0.56
C GLN A 84 -0.53 -12.52 0.31
N ARG A 85 0.29 -11.70 -0.36
CA ARG A 85 1.70 -11.98 -0.68
C ARG A 85 2.64 -11.14 0.17
N MET A 86 2.43 -11.15 1.49
CA MET A 86 3.15 -10.29 2.43
C MET A 86 4.68 -10.45 2.36
N ARG A 87 5.18 -11.67 2.11
CA ARG A 87 6.62 -11.91 1.87
C ARG A 87 7.22 -11.03 0.77
N PHE A 88 6.47 -10.79 -0.31
CA PHE A 88 6.94 -9.94 -1.41
C PHE A 88 6.79 -8.46 -1.08
N ALA A 89 5.76 -8.08 -0.32
CA ALA A 89 5.61 -6.72 0.19
C ALA A 89 6.77 -6.34 1.12
N CYS A 90 7.15 -7.21 2.07
CA CYS A 90 8.32 -7.00 2.92
C CYS A 90 9.61 -6.87 2.12
N LYS A 91 9.80 -7.72 1.10
CA LYS A 91 10.98 -7.63 0.24
C LYS A 91 11.08 -6.25 -0.45
N VAL A 92 9.97 -5.73 -0.97
CA VAL A 92 9.92 -4.39 -1.58
C VAL A 92 10.21 -3.29 -0.56
N PHE A 93 9.77 -3.48 0.69
CA PHE A 93 10.08 -2.57 1.80
C PHE A 93 11.58 -2.59 2.15
N ASP A 94 12.17 -3.78 2.30
CA ASP A 94 13.55 -3.99 2.72
C ASP A 94 14.60 -3.53 1.68
N GLU A 95 14.21 -3.52 0.40
CA GLU A 95 15.08 -3.05 -0.70
C GLU A 95 15.36 -1.54 -0.66
N SER A 96 14.66 -0.77 0.19
CA SER A 96 14.85 0.67 0.35
C SER A 96 15.48 1.02 1.71
N PRO A 97 16.70 1.59 1.74
CA PRO A 97 17.33 2.02 2.99
C PRO A 97 16.64 3.25 3.62
N ASN A 98 15.78 3.96 2.88
CA ASN A 98 15.12 5.20 3.29
C ASN A 98 13.60 5.03 3.40
N SER A 99 13.14 3.97 4.05
CA SER A 99 11.70 3.81 4.34
C SER A 99 11.24 4.92 5.29
N ASP A 100 10.41 5.82 4.78
CA ASP A 100 9.85 6.94 5.53
C ASP A 100 8.61 6.50 6.35
N PHE A 101 8.07 7.42 7.15
CA PHE A 101 6.86 7.15 7.93
C PHE A 101 5.69 6.66 7.05
N VAL A 102 5.58 7.16 5.82
CA VAL A 102 4.49 6.77 4.91
C VAL A 102 4.64 5.29 4.52
N THR A 103 5.85 4.86 4.15
CA THR A 103 6.12 3.46 3.81
C THR A 103 5.96 2.54 5.03
N CYS A 104 6.41 2.95 6.23
CA CYS A 104 6.21 2.18 7.46
C CYS A 104 4.73 2.07 7.86
N ASN A 105 3.98 3.16 7.79
CA ASN A 105 2.55 3.19 8.08
C ASN A 105 1.78 2.30 7.11
N SER A 106 2.19 2.29 5.84
CA SER A 106 1.62 1.40 4.82
C SER A 106 1.81 -0.07 5.21
N MET A 107 2.97 -0.46 5.76
CA MET A 107 3.20 -1.83 6.22
C MET A 107 2.31 -2.21 7.41
N ILE A 108 2.19 -1.33 8.42
CA ILE A 108 1.33 -1.57 9.60
C ILE A 108 -0.12 -1.77 9.17
N ASP A 109 -0.63 -0.81 8.40
CA ASP A 109 -2.00 -0.79 7.89
C ASP A 109 -2.33 -2.05 7.09
N GLU A 110 -1.35 -2.54 6.33
CA GLU A 110 -1.52 -3.74 5.53
C GLU A 110 -1.48 -5.04 6.35
N TYR A 111 -0.62 -5.13 7.37
CA TYR A 111 -0.70 -6.23 8.35
C TYR A 111 -2.05 -6.23 9.07
N VAL A 112 -2.54 -5.06 9.48
CA VAL A 112 -3.85 -4.90 10.11
C VAL A 112 -4.98 -5.39 9.19
N ARG A 113 -4.99 -4.99 7.92
CA ARG A 113 -5.99 -5.44 6.94
C ARG A 113 -5.99 -6.94 6.73
N ASN A 114 -4.82 -7.56 6.78
CA ASN A 114 -4.67 -9.01 6.63
C ASN A 114 -5.01 -9.79 7.91
N GLY A 115 -5.36 -9.09 9.00
CA GLY A 115 -5.68 -9.70 10.30
C GLY A 115 -4.45 -10.03 11.15
N ASP A 116 -3.26 -9.71 10.67
CA ASP A 116 -1.98 -9.96 11.33
C ASP A 116 -1.62 -8.84 12.33
N VAL A 117 -2.58 -8.45 13.19
CA VAL A 117 -2.43 -7.32 14.14
C VAL A 117 -1.25 -7.52 15.09
N GLY A 118 -0.90 -8.76 15.43
CA GLY A 118 0.30 -9.07 16.21
C GLY A 118 1.60 -8.67 15.49
N ILE A 119 1.72 -8.99 14.21
CA ILE A 119 2.89 -8.60 13.40
C ILE A 119 2.89 -7.08 13.18
N ALA A 120 1.72 -6.48 12.97
CA ALA A 120 1.58 -5.03 12.90
C ALA A 120 2.11 -4.35 14.19
N ARG A 121 1.81 -4.92 15.36
CA ARG A 121 2.28 -4.44 16.67
C ARG A 121 3.78 -4.59 16.83
N ASP A 122 4.35 -5.73 16.45
CA ASP A 122 5.79 -5.96 16.52
C ASP A 122 6.55 -4.96 15.64
N PHE A 123 6.11 -4.81 14.38
CA PHE A 123 6.66 -3.82 13.46
C PHE A 123 6.51 -2.39 14.00
N PHE A 124 5.32 -2.05 14.51
CA PHE A 124 5.08 -0.77 15.16
C PHE A 124 6.02 -0.54 16.35
N ASN A 125 6.36 -1.56 17.14
CA ASN A 125 7.29 -1.48 18.27
C ASN A 125 8.77 -1.32 17.85
N GLU A 126 9.13 -1.81 16.67
CA GLU A 126 10.48 -1.65 16.10
C GLU A 126 10.72 -0.25 15.49
N MET A 127 9.65 0.48 15.14
CA MET A 127 9.79 1.83 14.60
C MET A 127 10.54 2.78 15.56
N PRO A 128 11.62 3.46 15.11
CA PRO A 128 12.39 4.35 15.98
C PRO A 128 11.61 5.62 16.36
N LYS A 129 10.68 6.05 15.52
CA LYS A 129 9.75 7.16 15.74
C LYS A 129 8.38 6.76 15.22
N ARG A 130 7.32 7.32 15.80
CA ARG A 130 5.91 7.07 15.48
C ARG A 130 5.19 8.40 15.34
N ASP A 131 4.36 8.54 14.32
CA ASP A 131 3.50 9.69 14.10
C ASP A 131 2.03 9.36 14.41
N ILE A 132 1.15 10.37 14.36
CA ILE A 132 -0.27 10.21 14.66
C ILE A 132 -0.94 9.12 13.81
N VAL A 133 -0.50 8.97 12.56
CA VAL A 133 -1.03 7.96 11.64
C VAL A 133 -0.65 6.55 12.13
N SER A 134 0.62 6.31 12.49
CA SER A 134 1.05 5.01 13.01
C SER A 134 0.27 4.58 14.27
N TRP A 135 0.00 5.51 15.19
CA TRP A 135 -0.79 5.26 16.39
C TRP A 135 -2.25 4.94 16.06
N ASN A 136 -2.89 5.79 15.25
CA ASN A 136 -4.29 5.61 14.85
C ASN A 136 -4.51 4.29 14.11
N THR A 137 -3.59 3.91 13.22
CA THR A 137 -3.66 2.63 12.51
C THR A 137 -3.62 1.44 13.47
N MET A 138 -2.77 1.47 14.50
CA MET A 138 -2.73 0.41 15.52
C MET A 138 -4.01 0.35 16.36
N ILE A 139 -4.56 1.50 16.75
CA ILE A 139 -5.82 1.57 17.50
C ILE A 139 -6.96 0.96 16.67
N VAL A 140 -7.11 1.37 15.41
CA VAL A 140 -8.11 0.82 14.48
C VAL A 140 -7.90 -0.68 14.28
N GLY A 141 -6.65 -1.15 14.21
CA GLY A 141 -6.35 -2.57 14.10
C GLY A 141 -6.76 -3.40 15.31
N TYR A 142 -6.61 -2.89 16.53
CA TYR A 142 -7.10 -3.58 17.72
C TYR A 142 -8.63 -3.53 17.83
N MET A 143 -9.24 -2.40 17.46
CA MET A 143 -10.70 -2.26 17.40
C MET A 143 -11.33 -3.25 16.41
N SER A 144 -10.70 -3.48 15.25
CA SER A 144 -11.23 -4.39 14.22
C SER A 144 -11.27 -5.86 14.65
N ILE A 145 -10.41 -6.25 15.60
CA ILE A 145 -10.40 -7.60 16.21
C ILE A 145 -11.10 -7.65 17.56
N GLY A 146 -11.75 -6.56 17.99
CA GLY A 146 -12.49 -6.47 19.25
C GLY A 146 -11.63 -6.41 20.52
N ASN A 147 -10.32 -6.16 20.40
CA ASN A 147 -9.41 -6.05 21.54
C ASN A 147 -9.37 -4.60 22.06
N MET A 148 -10.42 -4.20 22.79
CA MET A 148 -10.56 -2.83 23.30
C MET A 148 -9.49 -2.47 24.33
N ASP A 149 -9.07 -3.42 25.17
CA ASP A 149 -8.03 -3.18 26.19
C ASP A 149 -6.70 -2.77 25.55
N ALA A 150 -6.28 -3.46 24.48
CA ALA A 150 -5.07 -3.11 23.75
C ALA A 150 -5.21 -1.80 22.97
N ALA A 151 -6.41 -1.51 22.43
CA ALA A 151 -6.68 -0.24 21.77
C ALA A 151 -6.55 0.94 22.74
N GLU A 152 -7.10 0.81 23.96
CA GLU A 152 -6.97 1.79 25.03
C GLU A 152 -5.52 1.96 25.48
N GLU A 153 -4.78 0.86 25.70
CA GLU A 153 -3.34 0.91 26.02
C GLU A 153 -2.55 1.72 24.97
N VAL A 154 -2.80 1.47 23.69
CA VAL A 154 -2.12 2.18 22.59
C VAL A 154 -2.51 3.66 22.58
N PHE A 155 -3.78 3.98 22.78
CA PHE A 155 -4.27 5.36 22.85
C PHE A 155 -3.67 6.14 24.03
N GLU A 156 -3.59 5.54 25.21
CA GLU A 156 -2.97 6.17 26.38
C GLU A 156 -1.47 6.43 26.17
N ARG A 157 -0.76 5.46 25.59
CA ARG A 157 0.69 5.56 25.30
C ARG A 157 1.03 6.60 24.25
N MET A 158 0.11 6.90 23.34
CA MET A 158 0.28 7.94 22.34
C MET A 158 0.52 9.31 23.00
N GLY A 159 -0.03 9.56 24.19
CA GLY A 159 0.20 10.78 24.99
C GLY A 159 -0.33 12.08 24.36
N VAL A 160 -0.82 12.04 23.13
CA VAL A 160 -1.50 13.14 22.44
C VAL A 160 -3.00 12.99 22.73
N ARG A 161 -3.45 13.66 23.79
CA ARG A 161 -4.87 13.94 23.96
C ARG A 161 -5.24 14.94 22.87
N ASP A 162 -5.69 14.47 21.71
CA ASP A 162 -6.40 15.38 20.81
C ASP A 162 -7.68 15.79 21.53
N ILE A 163 -7.70 17.07 21.91
CA ILE A 163 -8.81 17.71 22.60
C ILE A 163 -9.89 17.94 21.55
N VAL A 164 -10.73 16.93 21.31
CA VAL A 164 -12.06 17.20 20.78
C VAL A 164 -13.05 16.35 21.57
N SER A 165 -13.62 16.99 22.59
CA SER A 165 -14.86 16.58 23.26
C SER A 165 -16.05 16.68 22.32
#